data_AF-A0AAD5ZI08-F1
#
_entry.id   AF-A0AAD5ZI08-F1
#
_cell.length_a   1.000
_cell.length_b   1.000
_cell.length_c   1.000
_cell.angle_alpha   90.00
_cell.angle_beta   90.00
_cell.angle_gamma   90.00
#
_symmetry.space_group_name_H-M   'P 1'
#
loop_
_entity.id
_entity.type
_entity.pdbx_description
1 polymer ?
#
loop_
_entity_poly.entity_id
_entity_poly.type
_entity_poly.pdbx_seq_one_letter_code
_entity_poly.pdbx_strand_id
1 'polypeptide(L)'
;MAECTKSMIEGWENHIAKEKSKQIEIEVNNYFEELTADIISHTAFGSSYIKGKEVFSAQKELPNLTFASILNVQIPGFQYLPTKNNRKMWSLDKKFKSTAMQIIHERLASSNCGYGNDLLGLMLETCMTVGEENNKNRLSMDEIIDECKTFFFAGHETTSHLLT
;
A
#
# COMPACT_ATOMS: atom_id res chain seq x y z
N MET A 1 -7.12 -7.93 -9.96
CA MET A 1 -8.46 -7.30 -9.92
C MET A 1 -9.59 -8.31 -10.01
N ALA A 2 -9.78 -9.01 -11.13
CA ALA A 2 -10.88 -9.98 -11.28
C ALA A 2 -10.85 -11.07 -10.20
N GLU A 3 -9.67 -11.63 -9.92
CA GLU A 3 -9.49 -12.64 -8.88
C GLU A 3 -9.82 -12.12 -7.47
N CYS A 4 -9.30 -10.95 -7.09
CA CYS A 4 -9.62 -10.31 -5.80
C CYS A 4 -11.14 -10.06 -5.65
N THR A 5 -11.78 -9.59 -6.72
CA THR A 5 -13.24 -9.31 -6.73
C THR A 5 -14.03 -10.60 -6.58
N LYS A 6 -13.62 -11.66 -7.28
CA LYS A 6 -14.24 -12.99 -7.18
C LYS A 6 -14.13 -13.53 -5.76
N SER A 7 -12.95 -13.43 -5.13
CA SER A 7 -12.75 -13.88 -3.75
C SER A 7 -13.65 -13.15 -2.75
N MET A 8 -13.85 -11.84 -2.91
CA MET A 8 -14.79 -11.06 -2.09
C MET A 8 -16.25 -11.54 -2.27
N ILE A 9 -16.69 -11.72 -3.53
CA ILE A 9 -18.05 -12.20 -3.84
C ILE A 9 -18.28 -13.61 -3.29
N GLU A 10 -17.31 -14.52 -3.46
CA GLU A 10 -17.35 -15.86 -2.86
C GLU A 10 -17.45 -15.78 -1.34
N GLY A 11 -16.78 -14.80 -0.71
CA GLY A 11 -16.95 -14.50 0.72
C GLY A 11 -18.39 -14.14 1.09
N TRP A 12 -19.06 -13.32 0.29
CA TRP A 12 -20.47 -12.96 0.49
C TRP A 12 -21.39 -14.16 0.28
N GLU A 13 -21.20 -14.93 -0.79
CA GLU A 13 -21.97 -16.14 -1.07
C GLU A 13 -21.87 -17.16 0.07
N ASN A 14 -20.65 -17.33 0.62
CA ASN A 14 -20.41 -18.19 1.77
C ASN A 14 -21.08 -17.67 3.05
N HIS A 15 -21.13 -16.35 3.25
CA HIS A 15 -21.87 -15.75 4.37
C HIS A 15 -23.37 -15.99 4.21
N ILE A 16 -23.89 -15.84 2.98
CA ILE A 16 -25.29 -16.11 2.63
C ILE A 16 -25.67 -17.56 2.85
N ALA A 17 -24.84 -18.50 2.42
CA ALA A 17 -25.11 -19.93 2.55
C ALA A 17 -25.15 -20.42 4.01
N LYS A 18 -24.50 -19.70 4.93
CA LYS A 18 -24.46 -20.05 6.37
C LYS A 18 -25.68 -19.55 7.14
N GLU A 19 -26.34 -18.52 6.65
CA GLU A 19 -27.45 -17.90 7.37
C GLU A 19 -28.78 -18.59 7.05
N LYS A 20 -29.64 -18.71 8.07
CA LYS A 20 -30.97 -19.35 7.91
C LYS A 20 -32.05 -18.36 7.46
N SER A 21 -31.74 -17.06 7.45
CA SER A 21 -32.66 -16.00 7.03
C SER A 21 -32.81 -15.94 5.51
N LYS A 22 -33.95 -15.42 5.04
CA LYS A 22 -34.19 -15.21 3.60
C LYS A 22 -33.42 -14.01 3.02
N GLN A 23 -32.90 -13.14 3.88
CA GLN A 23 -32.21 -11.90 3.54
C GLN A 23 -31.12 -11.63 4.57
N ILE A 24 -30.02 -11.04 4.10
CA ILE A 24 -28.86 -10.67 4.92
C ILE A 24 -28.48 -9.24 4.56
N GLU A 25 -28.13 -8.48 5.58
CA GLU A 25 -27.50 -7.17 5.44
C GLU A 25 -25.98 -7.35 5.49
N ILE A 26 -25.28 -6.76 4.52
CA ILE A 26 -23.82 -6.84 4.41
C ILE A 26 -23.28 -5.42 4.50
N GLU A 27 -22.42 -5.18 5.49
CA GLU A 27 -21.66 -3.94 5.58
C GLU A 27 -20.52 -3.97 4.55
N VAL A 28 -20.72 -3.27 3.43
CA VAL A 28 -19.82 -3.36 2.26
C VAL A 28 -18.53 -2.55 2.42
N ASN A 29 -18.47 -1.56 3.32
CA ASN A 29 -17.33 -0.65 3.43
C ASN A 29 -16.02 -1.41 3.71
N ASN A 30 -16.02 -2.30 4.72
CA ASN A 30 -14.85 -3.09 5.07
C ASN A 30 -14.42 -4.02 3.92
N TYR A 31 -15.37 -4.54 3.14
CA TYR A 31 -15.07 -5.41 1.99
C TYR A 31 -14.43 -4.63 0.84
N PHE A 32 -14.89 -3.42 0.56
CA PHE A 32 -14.30 -2.58 -0.49
C PHE A 32 -12.95 -2.01 -0.10
N GLU A 33 -12.75 -1.69 1.18
CA GLU A 33 -11.42 -1.36 1.70
C GLU A 33 -10.46 -2.55 1.51
N GLU A 34 -10.86 -3.74 1.92
CA GLU A 34 -10.02 -4.93 1.75
C GLU A 34 -9.76 -5.24 0.27
N LEU A 35 -10.79 -5.19 -0.57
CA LEU A 35 -10.70 -5.44 -2.00
C LEU A 35 -9.70 -4.49 -2.68
N THR A 36 -9.81 -3.19 -2.41
CA THR A 36 -8.93 -2.19 -3.02
C THR A 36 -7.50 -2.33 -2.52
N ALA A 37 -7.30 -2.64 -1.22
CA ALA A 37 -5.98 -2.94 -0.65
C ALA A 37 -5.35 -4.19 -1.29
N ASP A 38 -6.12 -5.25 -1.53
CA ASP A 38 -5.65 -6.45 -2.23
C ASP A 38 -5.24 -6.14 -3.66
N ILE A 39 -6.12 -5.48 -4.43
CA ILE A 39 -5.86 -5.14 -5.82
C ILE A 39 -4.56 -4.35 -5.93
N ILE A 40 -4.42 -3.28 -5.15
CA ILE A 40 -3.26 -2.41 -5.27
C ILE A 40 -1.99 -3.06 -4.73
N SER A 41 -2.08 -3.95 -3.73
CA SER A 41 -0.93 -4.73 -3.24
C SER A 41 -0.42 -5.69 -4.31
N HIS A 42 -1.33 -6.37 -5.01
CA HIS A 42 -0.98 -7.23 -6.14
C HIS A 42 -0.36 -6.42 -7.29
N THR A 43 -0.90 -5.24 -7.59
CA THR A 43 -0.35 -4.37 -8.64
C THR A 43 1.01 -3.78 -8.25
N ALA A 44 1.21 -3.41 -6.99
CA ALA A 44 2.43 -2.78 -6.52
C ALA A 44 3.58 -3.76 -6.31
N PHE A 45 3.28 -4.96 -5.77
CA PHE A 45 4.29 -5.90 -5.28
C PHE A 45 4.15 -7.34 -5.79
N GLY A 46 3.22 -7.61 -6.69
CA GLY A 46 3.11 -8.93 -7.35
C GLY A 46 3.11 -10.08 -6.34
N SER A 47 4.12 -10.94 -6.40
CA SER A 47 4.25 -12.11 -5.51
C SER A 47 4.44 -11.77 -4.03
N SER A 48 4.88 -10.54 -3.71
CA SER A 48 5.07 -10.05 -2.34
C SER A 48 3.85 -9.28 -1.80
N TYR A 49 2.69 -9.40 -2.45
CA TYR A 49 1.47 -8.66 -2.08
C TYR A 49 1.05 -8.83 -0.62
N ILE A 50 1.24 -10.01 -0.02
CA ILE A 50 0.87 -10.26 1.39
C ILE A 50 1.66 -9.34 2.33
N LYS A 51 2.99 -9.29 2.16
CA LYS A 51 3.86 -8.38 2.93
C LYS A 51 3.53 -6.92 2.64
N GLY A 52 3.26 -6.60 1.37
CA GLY A 52 2.86 -5.27 0.96
C GLY A 52 1.56 -4.79 1.63
N LYS A 53 0.52 -5.62 1.59
CA LYS A 53 -0.79 -5.35 2.20
C LYS A 53 -0.66 -5.10 3.69
N GLU A 54 0.01 -5.97 4.44
CA GLU A 54 0.12 -5.83 5.91
C GLU A 54 0.68 -4.47 6.32
N VAL A 55 1.73 -4.04 5.64
CA VAL A 55 2.46 -2.83 5.97
C VAL A 55 1.68 -1.59 5.56
N PHE A 56 1.02 -1.65 4.42
CA PHE A 56 0.23 -0.55 3.92
C PHE A 56 -1.12 -0.40 4.64
N SER A 57 -1.77 -1.49 5.01
CA SER A 57 -2.95 -1.46 5.88
C SER A 57 -2.61 -0.87 7.25
N ALA A 58 -1.40 -1.11 7.78
CA ALA A 58 -0.96 -0.42 9.01
C ALA A 58 -0.85 1.10 8.83
N GLN A 59 -0.72 1.60 7.60
CA GLN A 59 -0.70 3.04 7.32
C GLN A 59 -2.09 3.68 7.16
N LYS A 60 -3.16 2.89 7.09
CA LYS A 60 -4.56 3.38 7.05
C LYS A 60 -4.94 4.23 8.27
N GLU A 61 -4.17 4.16 9.35
CA GLU A 61 -4.38 5.02 10.52
C GLU A 61 -3.83 6.45 10.35
N LEU A 62 -2.96 6.68 9.36
CA LEU A 62 -2.34 8.00 9.12
C LEU A 62 -3.31 9.09 8.63
N PRO A 63 -4.23 8.83 7.68
CA PRO A 63 -5.22 9.81 7.21
C PRO A 63 -5.97 10.48 8.35
N ASN A 64 -6.44 9.70 9.31
CA ASN A 64 -7.18 10.23 10.45
C ASN A 64 -6.32 11.18 11.31
N LEU A 65 -5.01 10.95 11.37
CA LEU A 65 -4.07 11.80 12.10
C LEU A 65 -3.66 13.05 11.30
N THR A 66 -3.54 12.94 9.99
CA THR A 66 -3.13 14.03 9.09
C THR A 66 -4.30 14.95 8.76
N PHE A 67 -5.50 14.43 8.47
CA PHE A 67 -6.69 15.22 8.19
C PHE A 67 -7.16 16.03 9.41
N ALA A 68 -7.06 15.47 10.62
CA ALA A 68 -7.33 16.22 11.86
C ALA A 68 -6.39 17.43 12.03
N SER A 69 -5.24 17.42 11.33
CA SER A 69 -4.23 18.47 11.36
C SER A 69 -4.25 19.39 10.12
N ILE A 70 -4.97 19.02 9.05
CA ILE A 70 -5.09 19.83 7.81
C ILE A 70 -5.77 21.17 8.06
N LEU A 71 -6.72 21.20 9.02
CA LEU A 71 -7.43 22.43 9.41
C LEU A 71 -6.72 23.21 10.52
N ASN A 72 -5.62 22.69 11.08
CA ASN A 72 -4.84 23.38 12.10
C ASN A 72 -3.79 24.30 11.47
N VAL A 73 -3.41 25.36 12.20
CA VAL A 73 -2.29 26.23 11.81
C VAL A 73 -1.02 25.38 11.66
N GLN A 74 -0.56 25.19 10.43
CA GLN A 74 0.67 24.45 10.14
C GLN A 74 1.88 25.29 10.55
N ILE A 75 2.28 25.16 11.81
CA ILE A 75 3.50 25.80 12.31
C ILE A 75 4.70 25.05 11.70
N PRO A 76 5.59 25.74 10.96
CA PRO A 76 6.80 25.12 10.43
C PRO A 76 7.59 24.42 11.53
N GLY A 77 7.98 23.17 11.28
CA GLY A 77 8.78 22.37 12.20
C GLY A 77 8.00 21.56 13.25
N PHE A 78 6.68 21.75 13.38
CA PHE A 78 5.85 20.99 14.33
C PHE A 78 5.89 19.48 14.06
N GLN A 79 6.08 19.07 12.80
CA GLN A 79 6.23 17.67 12.38
C GLN A 79 7.48 16.97 12.96
N TYR A 80 8.48 17.73 13.42
CA TYR A 80 9.69 17.19 14.06
C TYR A 80 9.59 17.11 15.58
N LEU A 81 8.52 17.67 16.18
CA LEU A 81 8.32 17.58 17.61
C LEU A 81 7.87 16.17 18.01
N PRO A 82 8.35 15.61 19.14
CA PRO A 82 8.04 14.24 19.54
C PRO A 82 6.65 14.12 20.20
N THR A 83 5.60 14.62 19.54
CA THR A 83 4.20 14.47 19.95
C THR A 83 3.74 13.02 19.82
N LYS A 84 2.64 12.63 20.47
CA LYS A 84 2.10 11.26 20.35
C LYS A 84 1.80 10.89 18.90
N ASN A 85 1.22 11.82 18.14
CA ASN A 85 0.87 11.61 16.74
C ASN A 85 2.12 11.50 15.85
N ASN A 86 3.10 12.39 16.03
CA ASN A 86 4.34 12.34 15.25
C ASN A 86 5.15 11.07 15.55
N ARG A 87 5.23 10.64 16.82
CA ARG A 87 5.89 9.37 17.18
C ARG A 87 5.21 8.16 16.52
N LYS A 88 3.87 8.14 16.51
CA LYS A 88 3.10 7.09 15.84
C LYS A 88 3.37 7.09 14.33
N MET A 89 3.32 8.26 13.70
CA MET A 89 3.65 8.44 12.28
C MET A 89 5.07 7.97 11.96
N TRP A 90 6.08 8.35 12.73
CA TRP A 90 7.47 7.91 12.52
C TRP A 90 7.63 6.40 12.71
N SER A 91 6.93 5.80 13.68
CA SER A 91 6.97 4.35 13.89
C SER A 91 6.36 3.59 12.71
N LEU A 92 5.24 4.06 12.19
CA LEU A 92 4.57 3.47 11.02
C LEU A 92 5.42 3.65 9.76
N ASP A 93 5.99 4.83 9.56
CA ASP A 93 6.91 5.10 8.44
C ASP A 93 8.16 4.22 8.50
N LYS A 94 8.74 4.05 9.69
CA LYS A 94 9.88 3.15 9.90
C LYS A 94 9.54 1.69 9.63
N LYS A 95 8.38 1.19 10.13
CA LYS A 95 7.90 -0.17 9.81
C LYS A 95 7.75 -0.33 8.30
N PHE A 96 7.19 0.68 7.66
CA PHE A 96 7.01 0.69 6.21
C PHE A 96 8.30 0.60 5.42
N LYS A 97 9.23 1.54 5.66
CA LYS A 97 10.52 1.54 4.98
C LYS A 97 11.27 0.23 5.21
N SER A 98 11.23 -0.31 6.42
CA SER A 98 11.87 -1.59 6.74
C SER A 98 11.31 -2.76 5.91
N THR A 99 9.98 -2.89 5.80
CA THR A 99 9.41 -4.02 5.05
C THR A 99 9.52 -3.83 3.55
N ALA A 100 9.35 -2.60 3.04
CA ALA A 100 9.56 -2.32 1.62
C ALA A 100 11.01 -2.62 1.21
N MET A 101 11.99 -2.21 2.04
CA MET A 101 13.40 -2.52 1.82
C MET A 101 13.68 -4.02 1.87
N GLN A 102 13.00 -4.77 2.75
CA GLN A 102 13.11 -6.22 2.77
C GLN A 102 12.63 -6.86 1.45
N ILE A 103 11.49 -6.42 0.92
CA ILE A 103 10.97 -6.90 -0.39
C ILE A 103 11.97 -6.58 -1.50
N ILE A 104 12.52 -5.35 -1.51
CA ILE A 104 13.55 -4.94 -2.47
C ILE A 104 14.78 -5.84 -2.38
N HIS A 105 15.33 -6.06 -1.19
CA HIS A 105 16.51 -6.91 -1.00
C HIS A 105 16.27 -8.35 -1.45
N GLU A 106 15.10 -8.93 -1.13
CA GLU A 106 14.73 -10.27 -1.57
C GLU A 106 14.75 -10.36 -3.11
N ARG A 107 14.22 -9.36 -3.80
CA ARG A 107 14.22 -9.29 -5.28
C ARG A 107 15.59 -9.07 -5.89
N LEU A 108 16.40 -8.21 -5.28
CA LEU A 108 17.78 -7.98 -5.73
C LEU A 108 18.63 -9.25 -5.59
N ALA A 109 18.42 -10.04 -4.54
CA ALA A 109 19.10 -11.31 -4.33
C ALA A 109 18.64 -12.41 -5.32
N SER A 110 17.38 -12.36 -5.77
CA SER A 110 16.81 -13.29 -6.73
C SER A 110 16.81 -12.78 -8.18
N SER A 111 17.65 -11.80 -8.51
CA SER A 111 17.59 -11.04 -9.78
C SER A 111 17.86 -11.87 -11.06
N ASN A 112 18.30 -13.12 -10.92
CA ASN A 112 18.51 -14.05 -12.04
C ASN A 112 17.27 -14.25 -12.93
N CYS A 113 16.07 -14.02 -12.41
CA CYS A 113 14.79 -14.11 -13.13
C CYS A 113 14.16 -12.74 -13.44
N GLY A 114 14.88 -11.63 -13.24
CA GLY A 114 14.36 -10.27 -13.26
C GLY A 114 13.74 -9.82 -11.93
N TYR A 115 13.19 -8.61 -11.89
CA TYR A 115 12.68 -7.98 -10.66
C TYR A 115 11.16 -8.10 -10.46
N GLY A 116 10.47 -8.80 -11.38
CA GLY A 116 9.01 -8.90 -11.43
C GLY A 116 8.39 -7.93 -12.44
N ASN A 117 7.14 -8.20 -12.82
CA ASN A 117 6.35 -7.39 -13.76
C ASN A 117 5.33 -6.47 -13.07
N ASP A 118 5.43 -6.34 -11.75
CA ASP A 118 4.67 -5.39 -10.94
C ASP A 118 5.37 -4.02 -10.88
N LEU A 119 4.69 -3.01 -10.32
CA LEU A 119 5.20 -1.64 -10.26
C LEU A 119 6.61 -1.57 -9.64
N LEU A 120 6.84 -2.24 -8.49
CA LEU A 120 8.15 -2.25 -7.85
C LEU A 120 9.21 -2.89 -8.75
N GLY A 121 8.87 -3.99 -9.42
CA GLY A 121 9.77 -4.67 -10.35
C GLY A 121 10.18 -3.77 -11.52
N LEU A 122 9.24 -3.06 -12.12
CA LEU A 122 9.48 -2.11 -13.21
C LEU A 122 10.35 -0.92 -12.77
N MET A 123 10.12 -0.39 -11.57
CA MET A 123 10.95 0.68 -11.01
C MET A 123 12.38 0.20 -10.73
N LEU A 124 12.55 -1.00 -10.16
CA LEU A 124 13.86 -1.61 -9.92
C LEU A 124 14.59 -1.88 -11.24
N GLU A 125 13.91 -2.41 -12.25
CA GLU A 125 14.49 -2.67 -13.57
C GLU A 125 15.00 -1.38 -14.21
N THR A 126 14.18 -0.32 -14.20
CA THR A 126 14.57 1.00 -14.72
C THR A 126 15.77 1.56 -13.96
N CYS A 127 15.82 1.39 -12.64
CA CYS A 127 16.93 1.87 -11.82
C CYS A 127 18.23 1.06 -11.97
N MET A 128 18.17 -0.16 -12.50
CA MET A 128 19.34 -1.02 -12.69
C MET A 128 19.83 -1.08 -14.15
N THR A 129 18.98 -0.78 -15.12
CA THR A 129 19.29 -0.85 -16.56
C THR A 129 19.81 0.46 -17.15
N VAL A 130 19.47 1.62 -16.56
CA VAL A 130 19.97 2.92 -17.01
C VAL A 130 21.44 3.05 -16.64
N GLY A 131 22.32 2.91 -17.64
CA GLY A 131 23.77 3.10 -17.50
C GLY A 131 24.15 4.53 -17.06
N GLU A 132 25.40 4.67 -16.60
CA GLU A 132 25.95 5.86 -15.90
C GLU A 132 25.78 7.21 -16.64
N GLU A 133 25.45 7.21 -17.93
CA GLU A 133 25.36 8.42 -18.75
C GLU A 133 24.09 9.26 -18.53
N ASN A 134 23.04 8.71 -17.89
CA ASN A 134 21.76 9.41 -17.68
C ASN A 134 21.28 9.40 -16.21
N ASN A 135 22.20 9.71 -15.28
CA ASN A 135 21.96 9.75 -13.83
C ASN A 135 20.85 10.70 -13.34
N LYS A 136 20.27 11.54 -14.21
CA LYS A 136 19.22 12.51 -13.83
C LYS A 136 17.84 11.89 -13.60
N ASN A 137 17.58 10.69 -14.14
CA ASN A 137 16.26 10.06 -14.09
C ASN A 137 16.23 8.78 -13.23
N ARG A 138 17.29 8.52 -12.47
CA ARG A 138 17.42 7.30 -11.67
C ARG A 138 16.89 7.57 -10.25
N LEU A 139 15.82 6.86 -9.88
CA LEU A 139 15.30 6.92 -8.51
C LEU A 139 16.27 6.21 -7.56
N SER A 140 16.52 6.82 -6.41
CA SER A 140 17.11 6.15 -5.25
C SER A 140 16.14 5.12 -4.67
N MET A 141 16.66 4.17 -3.89
CA MET A 141 15.81 3.16 -3.23
C MET A 141 14.79 3.81 -2.30
N ASP A 142 15.15 4.90 -1.63
CA ASP A 142 14.22 5.65 -0.78
C ASP A 142 13.10 6.30 -1.60
N GLU A 143 13.41 6.87 -2.77
CA GLU A 143 12.39 7.42 -3.67
C GLU A 143 11.47 6.33 -4.22
N ILE A 144 11.99 5.16 -4.60
CA ILE A 144 11.16 4.01 -5.04
C ILE A 144 10.18 3.62 -3.93
N ILE A 145 10.65 3.55 -2.68
CA ILE A 145 9.82 3.20 -1.52
C ILE A 145 8.73 4.26 -1.29
N ASP A 146 9.09 5.54 -1.36
CA ASP A 146 8.16 6.66 -1.16
C ASP A 146 7.13 6.76 -2.32
N GLU A 147 7.50 6.43 -3.55
CA GLU A 147 6.58 6.33 -4.70
C GLU A 147 5.63 5.14 -4.57
N CYS A 148 6.12 3.96 -4.18
CA CYS A 148 5.26 2.81 -3.84
C CYS A 148 4.23 3.18 -2.77
N LYS A 149 4.65 3.96 -1.76
CA LYS A 149 3.78 4.43 -0.69
C LYS A 149 2.68 5.33 -1.20
N THR A 150 3.06 6.32 -2.00
CA THR A 150 2.12 7.27 -2.60
C THR A 150 1.14 6.55 -3.51
N PHE A 151 1.62 5.64 -4.35
CA PHE A 151 0.78 4.84 -5.24
C PHE A 151 -0.26 4.02 -4.47
N PHE A 152 0.17 3.26 -3.47
CA PHE A 152 -0.76 2.48 -2.64
C PHE A 152 -1.78 3.37 -1.95
N PHE A 153 -1.28 4.41 -1.26
CA PHE A 153 -2.12 5.25 -0.42
C PHE A 153 -3.19 5.95 -1.26
N ALA A 154 -2.78 6.61 -2.34
CA ALA A 154 -3.69 7.32 -3.22
C ALA A 154 -4.68 6.35 -3.88
N GLY A 155 -4.22 5.20 -4.38
CA GLY A 155 -5.08 4.28 -5.11
C GLY A 155 -6.07 3.53 -4.22
N HIS A 156 -5.64 3.04 -3.05
CA HIS A 156 -6.51 2.33 -2.12
C HIS A 156 -7.58 3.25 -1.53
N GLU A 157 -7.16 4.35 -0.89
CA GLU A 157 -8.09 5.23 -0.16
C GLU A 157 -9.13 5.84 -1.09
N THR A 158 -8.71 6.40 -2.23
CA THR A 158 -9.64 7.08 -3.14
C THR A 158 -10.61 6.10 -3.81
N THR A 159 -10.15 4.92 -4.20
CA THR A 159 -11.01 3.91 -4.83
C THR A 159 -11.97 3.29 -3.82
N SER A 160 -11.52 3.06 -2.58
CA SER A 160 -12.38 2.52 -1.53
C SER A 160 -13.51 3.48 -1.20
N HIS A 161 -13.20 4.77 -1.03
CA HIS A 161 -14.20 5.82 -0.78
C HIS A 161 -15.12 6.09 -1.99
N LEU A 162 -14.71 5.74 -3.21
CA LEU A 162 -15.57 5.85 -4.40
C LEU A 162 -16.62 4.73 -4.44
N LEU A 163 -16.29 3.55 -3.88
CA LEU A 163 -17.16 2.38 -3.88
C LEU A 163 -18.21 2.40 -2.76
N THR A 164 -18.06 3.30 -1.78
CA THR A 164 -18.92 3.43 -0.60
C THR A 164 -19.76 4.70 -0.63
#